data_AF-A0AAF0MM74-F1
#
_entry.id   AF-A0AAF0MM74-F1
#
_cell.length_a   1.000
_cell.length_b   1.000
_cell.length_c   1.000
_cell.angle_alpha   90.00
_cell.angle_beta   90.00
_cell.angle_gamma   90.00
#
_symmetry.space_group_name_H-M   'P 1'
#
loop_
_entity.id
_entity.type
_entity.pdbx_description
1 polymer ?
#
loop_
_entity_poly.entity_id
_entity_poly.type
_entity_poly.pdbx_seq_one_letter_code
_entity_poly.pdbx_strand_id
1 'polypeptide(L)'
;MNKNTLVIILIAVIAAAGAGAVFVMMSGGSSDVDDGTYSISLEVSQGDGTYREYSAEGSSVKEVLQSTLGDSIVLKSNGNVQSYKGKENSDDRSWIVFRWQSLKGWVPAKDADLRDGSTLVLEYAEKVVENGRTGYVQPAFSISSEAYFFIQVPDLSEIEKVAKDPNSKPDDKSEGKRLTTSERFDIMMGWFEKAGLSTADIEEGFWIKGSGTNVNEALVNAVRDTLFPDAEVEVVEDKGVLDYRLDGQSVHSHLMSKDMFGWFTGFFGWADTQLKNGDWTYWSQFSYNPNAKSLDDTRQWTYNNLTLGKYDMGRYHYFALVLQTTSEKQADDGVEMVMPTPSTIPEGL
;
A
#
# COMPACT_ATOMS: atom_id res chain seq x y z
N MET A 1 36.27 6.04 -16.07
CA MET A 1 35.62 7.15 -15.36
C MET A 1 34.57 6.52 -14.48
N ASN A 2 34.94 6.24 -13.23
CA ASN A 2 34.15 5.41 -12.32
C ASN A 2 32.99 6.23 -11.76
N LYS A 3 31.76 5.88 -12.13
CA LYS A 3 30.56 6.37 -11.44
C LYS A 3 30.27 5.39 -10.31
N ASN A 4 30.21 5.92 -9.10
CA ASN A 4 29.86 5.20 -7.89
C ASN A 4 28.42 4.68 -8.01
N THR A 5 28.26 3.38 -8.26
CA THR A 5 26.99 2.69 -8.05
C THR A 5 26.89 2.40 -6.55
N LEU A 6 26.04 3.13 -5.85
CA LEU A 6 25.69 2.83 -4.46
C LEU A 6 24.68 1.68 -4.51
N VAL A 7 25.14 0.44 -4.37
CA VAL A 7 24.27 -0.72 -4.21
C VAL A 7 23.76 -0.71 -2.77
N ILE A 8 22.54 -0.21 -2.58
CA ILE A 8 21.81 -0.38 -1.32
C ILE A 8 21.17 -1.76 -1.39
N ILE A 9 21.79 -2.76 -0.77
CA ILE A 9 21.13 -4.04 -0.47
C ILE A 9 20.12 -3.72 0.61
N LEU A 10 18.88 -3.48 0.20
CA LEU A 10 17.79 -3.14 1.10
C LEU A 10 17.15 -4.46 1.56
N ILE A 11 17.45 -4.89 2.78
CA ILE A 11 16.39 -5.47 3.60
C ILE A 11 15.39 -4.33 3.74
N ALA A 12 14.30 -4.38 2.97
CA ALA A 12 13.24 -3.36 2.97
C ALA A 12 12.49 -3.38 4.31
N VAL A 13 13.19 -2.93 5.35
CA VAL A 13 12.60 -2.18 6.43
C VAL A 13 12.82 -0.75 5.98
N ILE A 14 11.78 -0.09 5.46
CA ILE A 14 11.71 1.37 5.55
C ILE A 14 11.56 1.69 7.04
N ALA A 15 12.63 1.47 7.79
CA ALA A 15 12.88 2.19 9.01
C ALA A 15 13.19 3.58 8.48
N ALA A 16 12.18 4.44 8.48
CA ALA A 16 12.43 5.86 8.64
C ALA A 16 13.21 5.99 9.97
N ALA A 17 14.51 5.74 9.93
CA ALA A 17 15.44 5.84 11.05
C ALA A 17 15.79 7.32 11.26
N GLY A 18 14.74 8.12 11.44
CA GLY A 18 14.77 9.34 12.21
C GLY A 18 13.63 9.18 13.19
N ALA A 19 13.92 9.15 14.49
CA ALA A 19 12.91 9.13 15.54
C ALA A 19 11.99 10.36 15.37
N GLY A 20 10.93 10.21 14.56
CA GLY A 20 9.99 11.27 14.27
C GLY A 20 9.10 11.46 15.48
N ALA A 21 9.12 12.64 16.09
CA ALA A 21 8.14 12.98 17.11
C ALA A 21 6.78 13.25 16.45
N VAL A 22 5.72 12.58 16.90
CA VAL A 22 4.36 12.90 16.44
C VAL A 22 3.70 13.85 17.41
N PHE A 23 3.33 15.03 16.94
CA PHE A 23 2.68 16.06 17.76
C PHE A 23 1.16 15.87 17.79
N VAL A 24 0.59 15.90 18.99
CA VAL A 24 -0.86 15.81 19.18
C VAL A 24 -1.47 17.21 19.05
N MET A 25 -2.31 17.44 18.04
CA MET A 25 -3.29 18.53 18.09
C MET A 25 -4.57 17.99 18.71
N MET A 26 -4.93 18.50 19.90
CA MET A 26 -6.19 18.17 20.55
C MET A 26 -7.33 18.86 19.79
N SER A 27 -8.03 18.10 18.94
CA SER A 27 -9.32 18.48 18.38
C SER A 27 -10.40 17.66 19.06
N GLY A 28 -11.10 18.26 20.04
CA GLY A 28 -12.35 17.71 20.56
C GLY A 28 -13.45 17.92 19.54
N GLY A 29 -13.73 16.89 18.75
CA GLY A 29 -14.81 16.89 17.76
C GLY A 29 -15.54 15.56 17.84
N SER A 30 -16.79 15.62 18.32
CA SER A 30 -17.78 14.57 18.16
C SER A 30 -18.16 14.52 16.68
N SER A 31 -17.78 13.48 15.97
CA SER A 31 -18.34 13.13 14.66
C SER A 31 -18.96 11.75 14.77
N ASP A 32 -20.15 11.61 14.18
CA ASP A 32 -20.95 10.38 14.14
C ASP A 32 -20.07 9.16 13.91
N VAL A 33 -19.96 8.35 14.96
CA VAL A 33 -19.22 7.08 14.95
C VAL A 33 -20.08 6.09 14.21
N ASP A 34 -19.53 5.51 13.15
CA ASP A 34 -20.12 4.34 12.50
C ASP A 34 -20.14 3.22 13.58
N ASP A 35 -21.34 2.78 13.99
CA ASP A 35 -21.63 1.90 15.14
C ASP A 35 -21.09 0.45 14.96
N GLY A 36 -20.12 0.25 14.07
CA GLY A 36 -19.48 -1.03 13.80
C GLY A 36 -18.54 -1.46 14.93
N THR A 37 -18.55 -2.76 15.25
CA THR A 37 -17.45 -3.40 15.98
C THR A 37 -16.37 -3.76 14.99
N TYR A 38 -15.14 -3.30 15.23
CA TYR A 38 -14.02 -3.52 14.30
C TYR A 38 -13.10 -4.63 14.80
N SER A 39 -12.60 -5.46 13.89
CA SER A 39 -11.48 -6.40 14.11
C SER A 39 -10.14 -5.67 14.00
N ILE A 40 -9.33 -5.74 15.05
CA ILE A 40 -8.12 -4.92 15.25
C ILE A 40 -6.96 -5.82 15.65
N SER A 41 -5.76 -5.56 15.11
CA SER A 41 -4.51 -6.09 15.66
C SER A 41 -3.95 -5.09 16.67
N LEU A 42 -3.84 -5.49 17.93
CA LEU A 42 -3.28 -4.68 19.01
C LEU A 42 -1.91 -5.23 19.42
N GLU A 43 -0.88 -4.42 19.22
CA GLU A 43 0.49 -4.69 19.64
C GLU A 43 0.80 -3.94 20.92
N VAL A 44 1.33 -4.64 21.93
CA VAL A 44 1.68 -4.02 23.21
C VAL A 44 3.18 -4.12 23.45
N SER A 45 3.83 -2.98 23.62
CA SER A 45 5.25 -2.90 23.95
C SER A 45 5.55 -3.56 25.31
N GLN A 46 6.54 -4.45 25.33
CA GLN A 46 6.99 -5.11 26.57
C GLN A 46 8.11 -4.34 27.28
N GLY A 47 8.62 -3.26 26.68
CA GLY A 47 9.67 -2.40 27.25
C GLY A 47 11.11 -2.88 27.03
N ASP A 48 11.31 -4.02 26.40
CA ASP A 48 12.61 -4.57 25.96
C ASP A 48 12.82 -4.45 24.45
N GLY A 49 11.97 -3.67 23.78
CA GLY A 49 11.96 -3.54 22.31
C GLY A 49 11.12 -4.59 21.60
N THR A 50 10.54 -5.56 22.33
CA THR A 50 9.60 -6.54 21.77
C THR A 50 8.14 -6.11 21.96
N TYR A 51 7.28 -6.66 21.11
CA TYR A 51 5.85 -6.45 21.12
C TYR A 51 5.13 -7.77 21.33
N ARG A 52 3.99 -7.71 22.03
CA ARG A 52 3.05 -8.82 22.12
C ARG A 52 1.81 -8.46 21.34
N GLU A 53 1.49 -9.31 20.38
CA GLU A 53 0.29 -9.23 19.56
C GLU A 53 -0.94 -9.75 20.31
N TYR A 54 -2.06 -9.09 20.06
CA TYR A 54 -3.40 -9.47 20.48
C TYR A 54 -4.38 -9.27 19.32
N SER A 55 -5.20 -10.27 19.03
CA SER A 55 -6.41 -10.09 18.24
C SER A 55 -7.47 -9.43 19.12
N ALA A 56 -8.02 -8.30 18.68
CA ALA A 56 -8.92 -7.48 19.46
C ALA A 56 -10.15 -7.06 18.64
N GLU A 57 -11.25 -6.77 19.34
CA GLU A 57 -12.46 -6.24 18.74
C GLU A 57 -12.98 -5.04 19.53
N GLY A 58 -13.53 -4.04 18.84
CA GLY A 58 -14.20 -2.91 19.48
C GLY A 58 -14.57 -1.77 18.54
N SER A 59 -15.49 -0.92 18.98
CA SER A 59 -15.96 0.27 18.28
C SER A 59 -15.15 1.55 18.60
N SER A 60 -14.31 1.49 19.65
CA SER A 60 -13.45 2.60 20.10
C SER A 60 -12.11 2.10 20.60
N VAL A 61 -11.10 2.98 20.65
CA VAL A 61 -9.77 2.65 21.19
C VAL A 61 -9.89 2.21 22.64
N LYS A 62 -10.76 2.89 23.39
CA LYS A 62 -11.06 2.54 24.78
C LYS A 62 -11.60 1.12 24.90
N GLU A 63 -12.61 0.78 24.11
CA GLU A 63 -13.22 -0.55 24.14
C GLU A 63 -12.20 -1.63 23.77
N VAL A 64 -11.45 -1.44 22.68
CA VAL A 64 -10.38 -2.35 22.24
C VAL A 64 -9.38 -2.61 23.37
N LEU A 65 -8.90 -1.57 24.06
CA LEU A 65 -7.96 -1.74 25.16
C LEU A 65 -8.58 -2.47 26.36
N GLN A 66 -9.80 -2.11 26.75
CA GLN A 66 -10.44 -2.68 27.95
C GLN A 66 -10.86 -4.13 27.73
N SER A 67 -11.41 -4.48 26.56
CA SER A 67 -11.80 -5.84 26.22
C SER A 67 -10.59 -6.78 26.13
N THR A 68 -9.47 -6.26 25.62
CA THR A 68 -8.26 -7.07 25.36
C THR A 68 -7.35 -7.18 26.57
N LEU A 69 -7.16 -6.09 27.33
CA LEU A 69 -6.17 -6.01 28.41
C LEU A 69 -6.78 -6.09 29.82
N GLY A 70 -8.11 -5.94 29.93
CA GLY A 70 -8.84 -6.04 31.19
C GLY A 70 -8.26 -5.15 32.30
N ASP A 71 -8.10 -5.72 33.49
CA ASP A 71 -7.60 -4.99 34.67
C ASP A 71 -6.13 -4.56 34.56
N SER A 72 -5.40 -5.02 33.53
CA SER A 72 -4.01 -4.62 33.33
C SER A 72 -3.88 -3.19 32.80
N ILE A 73 -4.94 -2.58 32.27
CA ILE A 73 -4.94 -1.22 31.72
C ILE A 73 -5.84 -0.31 32.56
N VAL A 74 -5.34 0.88 32.91
CA VAL A 74 -6.14 1.92 33.57
C VAL A 74 -6.24 3.11 32.62
N LEU A 75 -7.48 3.49 32.30
CA LEU A 75 -7.77 4.61 31.40
C LEU A 75 -8.35 5.79 32.19
N LYS A 76 -8.00 7.00 31.76
CA LYS A 76 -8.61 8.24 32.25
C LYS A 76 -10.01 8.42 31.67
N SER A 77 -10.78 9.34 32.24
CA SER A 77 -12.13 9.68 31.76
C SER A 77 -12.16 10.17 30.31
N ASN A 78 -11.05 10.74 29.82
CA ASN A 78 -10.90 11.19 28.44
C ASN A 78 -10.38 10.10 27.48
N GLY A 79 -10.31 8.83 27.91
CA GLY A 79 -9.85 7.70 27.09
C GLY A 79 -8.34 7.51 27.06
N ASN A 80 -7.54 8.47 27.52
CA ASN A 80 -6.08 8.33 27.55
C ASN A 80 -5.63 7.28 28.56
N VAL A 81 -4.55 6.55 28.23
CA VAL A 81 -3.97 5.57 29.15
C VAL A 81 -3.30 6.27 30.34
N GLN A 82 -3.70 5.88 31.55
CA GLN A 82 -3.09 6.31 32.80
C GLN A 82 -1.94 5.39 33.20
N SER A 83 -2.15 4.07 33.12
CA SER A 83 -1.14 3.07 33.44
C SER A 83 -1.42 1.74 32.75
N TYR A 84 -0.37 0.94 32.55
CA TYR A 84 -0.45 -0.44 32.08
C TYR A 84 0.44 -1.33 32.95
N LYS A 85 -0.09 -2.47 33.42
CA LYS A 85 0.54 -3.39 34.38
C LYS A 85 1.12 -2.66 35.62
N GLY A 86 0.39 -1.66 36.11
CA GLY A 86 0.78 -0.83 37.26
C GLY A 86 1.87 0.21 36.98
N LYS A 87 2.40 0.30 35.75
CA LYS A 87 3.36 1.33 35.36
C LYS A 87 2.66 2.61 34.93
N GLU A 88 2.80 3.66 35.72
CA GLU A 88 2.20 4.97 35.45
C GLU A 88 3.01 5.81 34.45
N ASN A 89 2.37 6.84 33.90
CA ASN A 89 3.05 7.89 33.13
C ASN A 89 4.02 8.68 34.02
N SER A 90 5.15 9.09 33.46
CA SER A 90 6.16 9.91 34.13
C SER A 90 6.24 11.30 33.51
N ASP A 91 7.16 12.14 33.97
CA ASP A 91 7.40 13.46 33.39
C ASP A 91 7.91 13.37 31.94
N ASP A 92 8.72 12.36 31.64
CA ASP A 92 9.41 12.14 30.37
C ASP A 92 8.75 11.09 29.47
N ARG A 93 7.82 10.27 29.97
CA ARG A 93 7.18 9.20 29.19
C ARG A 93 5.68 9.09 29.45
N SER A 94 4.93 8.67 28.42
CA SER A 94 3.51 8.36 28.53
C SER A 94 3.17 7.08 27.79
N TRP A 95 2.18 6.35 28.28
CA TRP A 95 1.46 5.35 27.50
C TRP A 95 0.61 6.03 26.44
N ILE A 96 0.92 5.74 25.17
CA ILE A 96 0.23 6.27 24.00
C ILE A 96 -0.21 5.11 23.13
N VAL A 97 -1.43 5.21 22.61
CA VAL A 97 -1.90 4.31 21.55
C VAL A 97 -1.62 4.98 20.22
N PHE A 98 -0.78 4.34 19.42
CA PHE A 98 -0.56 4.71 18.03
C PHE A 98 -1.42 3.84 17.13
N ARG A 99 -1.84 4.39 16.00
CA ARG A 99 -2.43 3.67 14.87
C ARG A 99 -1.50 3.87 13.69
N TRP A 100 -1.32 2.82 12.90
CA TRP A 100 -0.62 2.98 11.63
C TRP A 100 -1.52 3.59 10.58
N GLN A 101 -0.93 4.49 9.81
CA GLN A 101 -1.56 5.03 8.61
C GLN A 101 -0.54 5.01 7.48
N SER A 102 -0.87 4.32 6.40
CA SER A 102 -0.08 4.34 5.17
C SER A 102 0.26 5.78 4.77
N LEU A 103 1.53 6.04 4.40
CA LEU A 103 2.14 7.36 4.10
C LEU A 103 2.39 8.30 5.27
N LYS A 104 1.65 8.21 6.38
CA LYS A 104 1.87 9.05 7.56
C LYS A 104 2.70 8.35 8.64
N GLY A 105 2.83 7.03 8.52
CA GLY A 105 3.43 6.19 9.54
C GLY A 105 2.55 6.10 10.79
N TRP A 106 3.20 6.04 11.94
CA TRP A 106 2.54 6.02 13.23
C TRP A 106 1.92 7.38 13.56
N VAL A 107 0.64 7.38 13.90
CA VAL A 107 -0.10 8.55 14.39
C VAL A 107 -0.82 8.21 15.69
N PRO A 108 -1.07 9.15 16.62
CA PRO A 108 -1.94 8.92 17.76
C PRO A 108 -3.30 8.40 17.31
N ALA A 109 -3.76 7.30 17.92
CA ALA A 109 -5.03 6.69 17.59
C ALA A 109 -6.20 7.61 17.99
N LYS A 110 -7.26 7.60 17.17
CA LYS A 110 -8.51 8.29 17.40
C LYS A 110 -9.65 7.34 17.04
N ASP A 111 -10.74 7.38 17.80
CA ASP A 111 -11.90 6.50 17.58
C ASP A 111 -12.47 6.66 16.17
N ALA A 112 -12.61 7.90 15.69
CA ALA A 112 -13.11 8.22 14.35
C ALA A 112 -12.24 7.70 13.20
N ASP A 113 -11.01 7.25 13.47
CA ASP A 113 -10.10 6.70 12.48
C ASP A 113 -9.98 5.17 12.56
N LEU A 114 -10.68 4.51 13.48
CA LEU A 114 -10.72 3.05 13.58
C LEU A 114 -11.57 2.41 12.48
N ARG A 115 -11.21 1.18 12.13
CA ARG A 115 -11.81 0.35 11.08
C ARG A 115 -11.27 -1.07 11.16
N ASP A 116 -11.99 -2.01 10.56
CA ASP A 116 -11.51 -3.40 10.39
C ASP A 116 -10.10 -3.43 9.79
N GLY A 117 -9.26 -4.33 10.32
CA GLY A 117 -7.87 -4.51 9.89
C GLY A 117 -6.90 -3.44 10.39
N SER A 118 -7.33 -2.48 11.24
CA SER A 118 -6.40 -1.50 11.79
C SER A 118 -5.35 -2.15 12.71
N THR A 119 -4.11 -1.68 12.63
CA THR A 119 -3.05 -2.01 13.59
C THR A 119 -2.88 -0.88 14.60
N LEU A 120 -3.01 -1.21 15.88
CA LEU A 120 -2.74 -0.34 17.01
C LEU A 120 -1.48 -0.79 17.75
N VAL A 121 -0.71 0.17 18.27
CA VAL A 121 0.41 -0.10 19.18
C VAL A 121 0.20 0.67 20.47
N LEU A 122 0.16 -0.02 21.61
CA LEU A 122 0.30 0.57 22.93
C LEU A 122 1.78 0.65 23.30
N GLU A 123 2.32 1.87 23.32
CA GLU A 123 3.75 2.14 23.56
C GLU A 123 3.95 3.01 24.80
N TYR A 124 4.99 2.73 25.59
CA TYR A 124 5.44 3.64 26.65
C TYR A 124 6.41 4.67 26.04
N ALA A 125 5.86 5.61 25.27
CA ALA A 125 6.64 6.49 24.42
C ALA A 125 7.35 7.60 25.22
N GLU A 126 8.56 7.94 24.78
CA GLU A 126 9.27 9.13 25.23
C GLU A 126 8.56 10.39 24.72
N LYS A 127 8.43 11.38 25.61
CA LYS A 127 7.88 12.70 25.29
C LYS A 127 8.96 13.56 24.67
N VAL A 128 8.60 14.18 23.56
CA VAL A 128 9.43 15.18 22.89
C VAL A 128 8.71 16.52 22.98
N VAL A 129 9.38 17.56 23.47
CA VAL A 129 8.80 18.91 23.55
C VAL A 129 9.54 19.82 22.58
N GLU A 130 8.85 20.26 21.53
CA GLU A 130 9.39 21.19 20.55
C GLU A 130 8.42 22.36 20.35
N ASN A 131 8.95 23.59 20.39
CA ASN A 131 8.16 24.81 20.19
C ASN A 131 6.91 24.89 21.09
N GLY A 132 7.02 24.39 22.33
CA GLY A 132 5.91 24.36 23.29
C GLY A 132 4.82 23.32 23.01
N ARG A 133 5.01 22.44 22.01
CA ARG A 133 4.12 21.32 21.72
C ARG A 133 4.73 20.01 22.21
N THR A 134 3.89 19.18 22.82
CA THR A 134 4.28 17.83 23.22
C THR A 134 3.98 16.86 22.07
N GLY A 135 5.01 16.14 21.66
CA GLY A 135 4.95 14.97 20.80
C GLY A 135 5.52 13.74 21.49
N TYR A 136 5.50 12.62 20.78
CA TYR A 136 5.94 11.33 21.29
C TYR A 136 6.79 10.61 20.26
N VAL A 137 7.84 9.94 20.72
CA VAL A 137 8.66 9.06 19.87
C VAL A 137 7.78 7.93 19.34
N GLN A 138 7.86 7.68 18.03
CA GLN A 138 7.10 6.62 17.36
C GLN A 138 7.53 5.22 17.82
N PRO A 139 6.61 4.24 17.79
CA PRO A 139 6.94 2.84 18.01
C PRO A 139 8.04 2.35 17.07
N ALA A 140 8.91 1.47 17.58
CA ALA A 140 9.87 0.74 16.75
C ALA A 140 9.23 -0.47 16.04
N PHE A 141 7.96 -0.77 16.33
CA PHE A 141 7.20 -1.83 15.68
C PHE A 141 7.17 -1.60 14.16
N SER A 142 7.64 -2.59 13.41
CA SER A 142 7.58 -2.60 11.95
C SER A 142 6.25 -3.20 11.52
N ILE A 143 5.50 -2.47 10.70
CA ILE A 143 4.29 -3.00 10.08
C ILE A 143 4.60 -3.67 8.76
N SER A 144 3.93 -4.79 8.56
CA SER A 144 3.74 -5.39 7.26
C SER A 144 2.25 -5.74 7.17
N SER A 145 1.52 -5.07 6.30
CA SER A 145 0.14 -5.42 5.98
C SER A 145 0.13 -6.22 4.68
N GLU A 146 -0.79 -7.17 4.56
CA GLU A 146 -0.98 -7.94 3.33
C GLU A 146 -2.01 -7.26 2.41
N ALA A 147 -1.78 -7.37 1.10
CA ALA A 147 -2.76 -7.05 0.07
C ALA A 147 -2.70 -8.07 -1.07
N TYR A 148 -3.85 -8.21 -1.74
CA TYR A 148 -4.03 -9.04 -2.91
C TYR A 148 -4.18 -8.14 -4.14
N PHE A 149 -3.52 -8.53 -5.22
CA PHE A 149 -3.53 -7.84 -6.49
C PHE A 149 -4.00 -8.79 -7.57
N PHE A 150 -5.09 -8.45 -8.25
CA PHE A 150 -5.52 -9.12 -9.46
C PHE A 150 -4.87 -8.45 -10.67
N ILE A 151 -4.12 -9.22 -11.46
CA ILE A 151 -3.43 -8.74 -12.66
C ILE A 151 -4.10 -9.33 -13.88
N GLN A 152 -4.42 -8.50 -14.87
CA GLN A 152 -5.08 -8.97 -16.10
C GLN A 152 -4.66 -8.18 -17.33
N VAL A 153 -4.58 -8.87 -18.47
CA VAL A 153 -4.44 -8.29 -19.81
C VAL A 153 -5.53 -8.89 -20.72
N PRO A 154 -6.78 -8.41 -20.66
CA PRO A 154 -7.95 -9.10 -21.21
C PRO A 154 -7.90 -9.28 -22.74
N ASP A 155 -7.38 -8.29 -23.46
CA ASP A 155 -7.22 -8.32 -24.92
C ASP A 155 -5.74 -8.41 -25.31
N LEU A 156 -5.05 -9.45 -24.86
CA LEU A 156 -3.59 -9.58 -25.05
C LEU A 156 -3.18 -9.45 -26.54
N SER A 157 -4.00 -9.99 -27.45
CA SER A 157 -3.76 -9.87 -28.89
C SER A 157 -3.83 -8.43 -29.41
N GLU A 158 -4.61 -7.55 -28.78
CA GLU A 158 -4.63 -6.13 -29.10
C GLU A 158 -3.39 -5.42 -28.57
N ILE A 159 -3.00 -5.72 -27.33
CA ILE A 159 -1.78 -5.20 -26.72
C ILE A 159 -0.55 -5.59 -27.55
N GLU A 160 -0.49 -6.82 -28.06
CA GLU A 160 0.57 -7.29 -28.95
C GLU A 160 0.60 -6.49 -30.27
N LYS A 161 -0.56 -6.16 -30.86
CA LYS A 161 -0.63 -5.32 -32.06
C LYS A 161 -0.12 -3.91 -31.78
N VAL A 162 -0.49 -3.32 -30.64
CA VAL A 162 0.00 -2.01 -30.20
C VAL A 162 1.52 -2.05 -30.03
N ALA A 163 2.04 -3.09 -29.37
CA ALA A 163 3.47 -3.26 -29.14
C ALA A 163 4.27 -3.34 -30.44
N LYS A 164 3.69 -3.97 -31.47
CA LYS A 164 4.30 -4.15 -32.79
C LYS A 164 4.05 -2.99 -33.75
N ASP A 165 3.21 -2.01 -33.40
CA ASP A 165 3.03 -0.80 -34.21
C ASP A 165 4.29 0.08 -34.09
N PRO A 166 5.02 0.33 -35.19
CA PRO A 166 6.21 1.19 -35.18
C PRO A 166 5.89 2.67 -34.83
N ASN A 167 4.62 3.03 -34.77
CA ASN A 167 4.16 4.37 -34.41
C ASN A 167 3.70 4.49 -32.95
N SER A 168 3.60 3.39 -32.22
CA SER A 168 3.33 3.45 -30.78
C SER A 168 4.49 4.17 -30.09
N LYS A 169 4.16 5.09 -29.17
CA LYS A 169 5.15 5.86 -28.43
C LYS A 169 4.84 5.76 -26.94
N PRO A 170 5.69 5.06 -26.15
CA PRO A 170 5.52 5.05 -24.70
C PRO A 170 5.83 6.45 -24.14
N ASP A 171 4.98 6.94 -23.24
CA ASP A 171 5.21 8.16 -22.46
C ASP A 171 6.17 7.86 -21.29
N ASP A 172 7.40 7.49 -21.63
CA ASP A 172 8.42 7.19 -20.64
C ASP A 172 9.19 8.46 -20.21
N LYS A 173 9.03 8.84 -18.94
CA LYS A 173 9.72 9.97 -18.31
C LYS A 173 11.08 9.60 -17.70
N SER A 174 11.49 8.32 -17.73
CA SER A 174 12.77 7.86 -17.19
C SER A 174 13.97 8.25 -18.07
N GLU A 175 15.13 8.50 -17.44
CA GLU A 175 16.39 8.76 -18.13
C GLU A 175 17.18 7.46 -18.36
N GLY A 176 17.24 6.99 -19.61
CA GLY A 176 17.95 5.77 -20.00
C GLY A 176 17.74 5.39 -21.47
N LYS A 177 18.31 4.26 -21.93
CA LYS A 177 17.91 3.67 -23.22
C LYS A 177 16.44 3.31 -23.12
N ARG A 178 15.58 4.08 -23.78
CA ARG A 178 14.14 3.84 -23.81
C ARG A 178 13.87 2.52 -24.52
N LEU A 179 13.28 1.58 -23.82
CA LEU A 179 12.74 0.37 -24.42
C LEU A 179 11.55 0.76 -25.32
N THR A 180 11.52 0.20 -26.51
CA THR A 180 10.38 0.25 -27.43
C THR A 180 9.18 -0.48 -26.82
N THR A 181 7.97 -0.18 -27.29
CA THR A 181 6.76 -0.89 -26.87
C THR A 181 6.86 -2.40 -27.11
N SER A 182 7.48 -2.81 -28.24
CA SER A 182 7.76 -4.22 -28.54
C SER A 182 8.71 -4.86 -27.52
N GLU A 183 9.85 -4.22 -27.21
CA GLU A 183 10.78 -4.75 -26.20
C GLU A 183 10.11 -4.91 -24.83
N ARG A 184 9.23 -3.97 -24.45
CA ARG A 184 8.47 -4.02 -23.18
C ARG A 184 7.48 -5.18 -23.16
N PHE A 185 6.76 -5.39 -24.25
CA PHE A 185 5.83 -6.50 -24.39
C PHE A 185 6.55 -7.84 -24.29
N ASP A 186 7.66 -8.01 -25.01
CA ASP A 186 8.43 -9.26 -24.99
C ASP A 186 8.99 -9.56 -23.58
N ILE A 187 9.44 -8.52 -22.86
CA ILE A 187 9.90 -8.65 -21.48
C ILE A 187 8.74 -9.08 -20.56
N MET A 188 7.60 -8.40 -20.63
CA MET A 188 6.41 -8.72 -19.83
C MET A 188 5.97 -10.17 -20.06
N MET A 189 5.84 -10.59 -21.32
CA MET A 189 5.46 -11.95 -21.67
C MET A 189 6.49 -12.97 -21.20
N GLY A 190 7.79 -12.67 -21.32
CA GLY A 190 8.85 -13.54 -20.82
C GLY A 190 8.79 -13.75 -19.30
N TRP A 191 8.37 -12.74 -18.53
CA TRP A 191 8.17 -12.88 -17.09
C TRP A 191 6.96 -13.76 -16.76
N PHE A 192 5.84 -13.57 -17.45
CA PHE A 192 4.65 -14.42 -17.25
C PHE A 192 4.92 -15.88 -17.64
N GLU A 193 5.58 -16.12 -18.76
CA GLU A 193 5.98 -17.47 -19.19
C GLU A 193 6.92 -18.14 -18.18
N LYS A 194 7.91 -17.40 -17.65
CA LYS A 194 8.84 -17.92 -16.63
C LYS A 194 8.11 -18.32 -15.33
N ALA A 195 7.03 -17.61 -14.99
CA ALA A 195 6.17 -17.94 -13.86
C ALA A 195 5.18 -19.10 -14.15
N GLY A 196 5.20 -19.65 -15.37
CA GLY A 196 4.33 -20.75 -15.76
C GLY A 196 2.90 -20.32 -16.13
N LEU A 197 2.67 -19.02 -16.37
CA LEU A 197 1.37 -18.51 -16.79
C LEU A 197 1.19 -18.71 -18.29
N SER A 198 0.03 -19.25 -18.67
CA SER A 198 -0.39 -19.34 -20.07
C SER A 198 -1.01 -18.03 -20.55
N THR A 199 -1.16 -17.87 -21.87
CA THR A 199 -1.94 -16.77 -22.45
C THR A 199 -3.35 -16.68 -21.86
N ALA A 200 -4.00 -17.82 -21.63
CA ALA A 200 -5.33 -17.85 -21.03
C ALA A 200 -5.31 -17.33 -19.58
N ASP A 201 -4.31 -17.68 -18.78
CA ASP A 201 -4.18 -17.17 -17.40
C ASP A 201 -3.97 -15.64 -17.38
N ILE A 202 -3.27 -15.11 -18.38
CA ILE A 202 -3.00 -13.66 -18.52
C ILE A 202 -4.27 -12.91 -18.94
N GLU A 203 -5.04 -13.47 -19.88
CA GLU A 203 -6.30 -12.90 -20.38
C GLU A 203 -7.43 -13.01 -19.35
N GLU A 204 -7.57 -14.16 -18.68
CA GLU A 204 -8.54 -14.36 -17.59
C GLU A 204 -8.14 -13.62 -16.31
N GLY A 205 -6.83 -13.41 -16.12
CA GLY A 205 -6.23 -12.74 -14.98
C GLY A 205 -5.91 -13.67 -13.81
N PHE A 206 -4.95 -13.26 -13.00
CA PHE A 206 -4.41 -14.05 -11.89
C PHE A 206 -4.17 -13.21 -10.65
N TRP A 207 -4.19 -13.85 -9.49
CA TRP A 207 -3.97 -13.21 -8.20
C TRP A 207 -2.52 -13.35 -7.74
N ILE A 208 -1.96 -12.27 -7.23
CA ILE A 208 -0.69 -12.25 -6.50
C ILE A 208 -0.90 -11.63 -5.12
N LYS A 209 -0.16 -12.11 -4.12
CA LYS A 209 -0.22 -11.60 -2.75
C LYS A 209 1.14 -11.08 -2.35
N GLY A 210 1.16 -9.94 -1.68
CA GLY A 210 2.38 -9.39 -1.10
C GLY A 210 2.09 -8.59 0.15
N SER A 211 3.15 -8.32 0.90
CA SER A 211 3.08 -7.56 2.13
C SER A 211 3.99 -6.34 2.08
N GLY A 212 3.65 -5.29 2.81
CA GLY A 212 4.43 -4.07 2.82
C GLY A 212 3.91 -3.04 3.81
N THR A 213 4.64 -1.92 3.93
CA THR A 213 4.22 -0.77 4.75
C THR A 213 3.20 0.11 4.03
N ASN A 214 3.09 -0.04 2.70
CA ASN A 214 2.17 0.66 1.81
C ASN A 214 1.89 -0.17 0.54
N VAL A 215 0.87 0.21 -0.21
CA VAL A 215 0.36 -0.57 -1.36
C VAL A 215 1.40 -0.78 -2.45
N ASN A 216 2.28 0.20 -2.72
CA ASN A 216 3.32 0.05 -3.76
C ASN A 216 4.36 -0.99 -3.35
N GLU A 217 4.79 -0.98 -2.09
CA GLU A 217 5.75 -1.96 -1.57
C GLU A 217 5.13 -3.37 -1.55
N ALA A 218 3.87 -3.49 -1.12
CA ALA A 218 3.14 -4.75 -1.16
C ALA A 218 3.01 -5.30 -2.58
N LEU A 219 2.72 -4.44 -3.56
CA LEU A 219 2.67 -4.84 -4.97
C LEU A 219 4.03 -5.37 -5.46
N VAL A 220 5.13 -4.66 -5.16
CA VAL A 220 6.48 -5.09 -5.57
C VAL A 220 6.85 -6.43 -4.95
N ASN A 221 6.56 -6.60 -3.65
CA ASN A 221 6.81 -7.86 -2.97
C ASN A 221 5.96 -9.00 -3.57
N ALA A 222 4.70 -8.73 -3.92
CA ALA A 222 3.84 -9.69 -4.61
C ALA A 222 4.40 -10.12 -5.97
N VAL A 223 4.91 -9.15 -6.74
CA VAL A 223 5.56 -9.37 -8.04
C VAL A 223 6.83 -10.20 -7.90
N ARG A 224 7.70 -9.85 -6.93
CA ARG A 224 8.89 -10.64 -6.62
C ARG A 224 8.50 -12.08 -6.28
N ASP A 225 7.63 -12.27 -5.31
CA ASP A 225 7.31 -13.60 -4.79
C ASP A 225 6.67 -14.51 -5.84
N THR A 226 5.90 -13.92 -6.76
CA THR A 226 5.22 -14.68 -7.82
C THR A 226 6.09 -14.90 -9.06
N LEU A 227 6.75 -13.86 -9.56
CA LEU A 227 7.40 -13.89 -10.89
C LEU A 227 8.93 -13.96 -10.82
N PHE A 228 9.52 -13.59 -9.67
CA PHE A 228 10.97 -13.54 -9.47
C PHE A 228 11.35 -14.03 -8.05
N PRO A 229 10.98 -15.27 -7.67
CA PRO A 229 11.11 -15.73 -6.28
C PRO A 229 12.55 -15.74 -5.75
N ASP A 230 13.54 -15.78 -6.64
CA ASP A 230 14.97 -15.77 -6.31
C ASP A 230 15.62 -14.38 -6.43
N ALA A 231 14.89 -13.35 -6.89
CA ALA A 231 15.44 -12.03 -7.12
C ALA A 231 15.45 -11.18 -5.85
N GLU A 232 16.52 -10.41 -5.67
CA GLU A 232 16.57 -9.35 -4.68
C GLU A 232 15.90 -8.08 -5.23
N VAL A 233 15.21 -7.35 -4.35
CA VAL A 233 14.61 -6.05 -4.68
C VAL A 233 15.68 -4.97 -4.60
N GLU A 234 16.02 -4.39 -5.73
CA GLU A 234 16.80 -3.15 -5.80
C GLU A 234 15.84 -1.97 -5.91
N VAL A 235 16.02 -0.95 -5.06
CA VAL A 235 15.21 0.28 -5.09
C VAL A 235 16.12 1.44 -5.50
N VAL A 236 15.77 2.11 -6.60
CA VAL A 236 16.52 3.24 -7.15
C VAL A 236 15.63 4.47 -7.18
N GLU A 237 16.06 5.53 -6.49
CA GLU A 237 15.41 6.84 -6.59
C GLU A 237 16.11 7.69 -7.65
N ASP A 238 15.34 8.22 -8.61
CA ASP A 238 15.81 9.22 -9.56
C ASP A 238 14.75 10.31 -9.82
N LYS A 239 15.10 11.57 -9.55
CA LYS A 239 14.27 12.77 -9.83
C LYS A 239 12.81 12.66 -9.36
N GLY A 240 12.59 12.07 -8.18
CA GLY A 240 11.26 11.92 -7.60
C GLY A 240 10.44 10.76 -8.19
N VAL A 241 11.09 9.86 -8.93
CA VAL A 241 10.58 8.52 -9.29
C VAL A 241 11.28 7.50 -8.41
N LEU A 242 10.53 6.52 -7.92
CA LEU A 242 11.05 5.35 -7.24
C LEU A 242 10.90 4.15 -8.18
N ASP A 243 12.03 3.60 -8.62
CA ASP A 243 12.14 2.43 -9.49
C ASP A 243 12.47 1.19 -8.68
N TYR A 244 11.63 0.17 -8.78
CA TYR A 244 11.89 -1.16 -8.22
C TYR A 244 12.40 -2.06 -9.32
N ARG A 245 13.57 -2.64 -9.07
CA ARG A 245 14.26 -3.53 -9.99
C ARG A 245 14.38 -4.92 -9.39
N LEU A 246 14.12 -5.92 -10.22
CA LEU A 246 14.32 -7.34 -9.94
C LEU A 246 15.28 -7.89 -11.00
N ASP A 247 16.36 -8.53 -10.58
CA ASP A 247 17.44 -8.98 -11.48
C ASP A 247 17.98 -7.87 -12.41
N GLY A 248 18.03 -6.63 -11.91
CA GLY A 248 18.47 -5.45 -12.65
C GLY A 248 17.46 -4.92 -13.69
N GLN A 249 16.24 -5.46 -13.74
CA GLN A 249 15.17 -5.01 -14.64
C GLN A 249 14.11 -4.24 -13.86
N SER A 250 13.69 -3.06 -14.36
CA SER A 250 12.61 -2.28 -13.73
C SER A 250 11.27 -2.98 -13.91
N VAL A 251 10.62 -3.36 -12.80
CA VAL A 251 9.33 -4.06 -12.80
C VAL A 251 8.17 -3.14 -12.39
N HIS A 252 8.46 -2.14 -11.55
CA HIS A 252 7.51 -1.16 -11.07
C HIS A 252 8.21 0.17 -10.86
N SER A 253 7.66 1.23 -11.42
CA SER A 253 8.18 2.58 -11.31
C SER A 253 7.04 3.52 -10.97
N HIS A 254 7.21 4.37 -9.96
CA HIS A 254 6.17 5.33 -9.60
C HIS A 254 6.67 6.70 -9.14
N LEU A 255 5.84 7.72 -9.33
CA LEU A 255 6.11 9.07 -8.83
C LEU A 255 5.97 9.13 -7.30
N MET A 256 6.92 9.81 -6.65
CA MET A 256 6.90 10.06 -5.21
C MET A 256 6.30 11.43 -4.84
N SER A 257 5.87 12.23 -5.82
CA SER A 257 5.32 13.55 -5.54
C SER A 257 4.03 13.41 -4.73
N LYS A 258 3.79 14.35 -3.81
CA LYS A 258 2.66 14.26 -2.87
C LYS A 258 1.33 14.05 -3.58
N ASP A 259 1.08 14.69 -4.73
CA ASP A 259 -0.21 14.61 -5.41
C ASP A 259 -0.30 13.42 -6.39
N MET A 260 0.83 12.83 -6.75
CA MET A 260 0.92 11.69 -7.68
C MET A 260 1.56 10.45 -7.03
N PHE A 261 1.57 10.36 -5.70
CA PHE A 261 2.31 9.32 -5.00
C PHE A 261 1.79 7.93 -5.35
N GLY A 262 2.59 7.12 -6.03
CA GLY A 262 2.16 5.81 -6.55
C GLY A 262 1.54 5.86 -7.94
N TRP A 263 1.65 6.98 -8.65
CA TRP A 263 1.32 7.06 -10.08
C TRP A 263 2.32 6.23 -10.85
N PHE A 264 1.84 5.26 -11.63
CA PHE A 264 2.70 4.38 -12.41
C PHE A 264 3.37 5.19 -13.52
N THR A 265 4.70 5.19 -13.53
CA THR A 265 5.47 5.61 -14.71
C THR A 265 5.81 4.40 -15.59
N GLY A 266 5.76 3.20 -15.01
CA GLY A 266 5.79 1.93 -15.71
C GLY A 266 5.45 0.79 -14.76
N PHE A 267 4.70 -0.20 -15.26
CA PHE A 267 4.42 -1.43 -14.53
C PHE A 267 4.48 -2.61 -15.50
N PHE A 268 5.14 -3.68 -15.08
CA PHE A 268 5.58 -4.77 -15.95
C PHE A 268 6.22 -4.29 -17.26
N GLY A 269 7.07 -3.26 -17.17
CA GLY A 269 7.72 -2.70 -18.33
C GLY A 269 6.80 -1.89 -19.25
N TRP A 270 5.47 -2.01 -19.15
CA TRP A 270 4.54 -1.21 -19.93
C TRP A 270 4.36 0.18 -19.33
N ALA A 271 4.46 1.21 -20.16
CA ALA A 271 4.19 2.60 -19.82
C ALA A 271 3.01 3.09 -20.67
N ASP A 272 2.32 4.12 -20.20
CA ASP A 272 1.19 4.73 -20.91
C ASP A 272 1.57 5.01 -22.37
N THR A 273 0.84 4.42 -23.30
CA THR A 273 1.18 4.44 -24.73
C THR A 273 0.03 5.03 -25.52
N GLN A 274 0.27 6.15 -26.19
CA GLN A 274 -0.74 6.79 -27.04
C GLN A 274 -0.72 6.20 -28.46
N LEU A 275 -1.90 5.86 -28.96
CA LEU A 275 -2.13 5.39 -30.32
C LEU A 275 -2.43 6.57 -31.25
N LYS A 276 -2.23 6.35 -32.57
CA LYS A 276 -2.47 7.38 -33.60
C LYS A 276 -3.91 7.88 -33.66
N ASN A 277 -4.87 7.02 -33.34
CA ASN A 277 -6.29 7.35 -33.31
C ASN A 277 -6.70 8.17 -32.07
N GLY A 278 -5.78 8.38 -31.12
CA GLY A 278 -6.01 9.14 -29.90
C GLY A 278 -6.24 8.29 -28.66
N ASP A 279 -6.48 6.99 -28.84
CA ASP A 279 -6.65 6.02 -27.75
C ASP A 279 -5.35 5.83 -26.96
N TRP A 280 -5.49 5.34 -25.74
CA TRP A 280 -4.38 5.08 -24.83
C TRP A 280 -4.39 3.65 -24.35
N THR A 281 -3.21 3.04 -24.29
CA THR A 281 -2.98 1.75 -23.65
C THR A 281 -2.20 1.93 -22.36
N TYR A 282 -2.82 1.64 -21.21
CA TYR A 282 -2.25 1.85 -19.87
C TYR A 282 -2.80 0.88 -18.84
N TRP A 283 -2.16 0.82 -17.66
CA TRP A 283 -2.63 0.04 -16.52
C TRP A 283 -3.69 0.80 -15.74
N SER A 284 -4.94 0.38 -15.89
CA SER A 284 -6.07 0.84 -15.07
C SER A 284 -5.99 0.22 -13.67
N GLN A 285 -6.28 1.03 -12.66
CA GLN A 285 -6.18 0.65 -11.25
C GLN A 285 -7.57 0.64 -10.63
N PHE A 286 -7.89 -0.42 -9.90
CA PHE A 286 -9.16 -0.55 -9.18
C PHE A 286 -8.91 -0.95 -7.73
N SER A 287 -9.88 -0.66 -6.87
CA SER A 287 -9.93 -1.17 -5.51
C SER A 287 -11.31 -1.77 -5.25
N TYR A 288 -11.33 -2.88 -4.50
CA TYR A 288 -12.58 -3.47 -4.05
C TYR A 288 -13.12 -2.68 -2.87
N ASN A 289 -14.43 -2.48 -2.81
CA ASN A 289 -15.06 -1.77 -1.71
C ASN A 289 -14.70 -2.46 -0.37
N PRO A 290 -14.00 -1.76 0.54
CA PRO A 290 -13.58 -2.35 1.80
C PRO A 290 -14.76 -2.67 2.74
N ASN A 291 -15.93 -2.11 2.46
CA ASN A 291 -17.16 -2.32 3.22
C ASN A 291 -18.10 -3.33 2.54
N ALA A 292 -17.64 -4.03 1.50
CA ALA A 292 -18.42 -5.07 0.85
C ALA A 292 -18.71 -6.22 1.82
N LYS A 293 -19.97 -6.66 1.88
CA LYS A 293 -20.39 -7.74 2.79
C LYS A 293 -20.00 -9.13 2.33
N SER A 294 -19.63 -9.26 1.06
CA SER A 294 -19.24 -10.51 0.42
C SER A 294 -18.22 -10.21 -0.67
N LEU A 295 -17.48 -11.25 -1.06
CA LEU A 295 -16.41 -11.21 -2.05
C LEU A 295 -16.88 -11.63 -3.47
N ASP A 296 -18.18 -11.81 -3.67
CA ASP A 296 -18.80 -12.26 -4.92
C ASP A 296 -19.50 -11.14 -5.72
N ASP A 297 -19.62 -9.92 -5.17
CA ASP A 297 -20.27 -8.79 -5.85
C ASP A 297 -19.24 -7.97 -6.63
N THR A 298 -19.13 -8.25 -7.92
CA THR A 298 -18.16 -7.60 -8.82
C THR A 298 -18.42 -6.10 -9.03
N ARG A 299 -19.61 -5.61 -8.67
CA ARG A 299 -19.95 -4.17 -8.71
C ARG A 299 -19.32 -3.37 -7.57
N GLN A 300 -18.66 -4.06 -6.63
CA GLN A 300 -17.93 -3.42 -5.54
C GLN A 300 -16.55 -2.93 -5.98
N TRP A 301 -16.09 -3.28 -7.18
CA TRP A 301 -14.87 -2.70 -7.76
C TRP A 301 -15.11 -1.27 -8.21
N THR A 302 -14.24 -0.37 -7.77
CA THR A 302 -14.27 1.04 -8.16
C THR A 302 -12.97 1.41 -8.84
N TYR A 303 -13.06 2.12 -9.96
CA TYR A 303 -11.90 2.71 -10.60
C TYR A 303 -11.22 3.72 -9.68
N ASN A 304 -9.91 3.64 -9.55
CA ASN A 304 -9.16 4.47 -8.63
C ASN A 304 -8.91 5.87 -9.25
N ASN A 305 -9.61 6.87 -8.72
CA ASN A 305 -9.35 8.29 -9.05
C ASN A 305 -8.10 8.84 -8.36
N LEU A 306 -7.54 8.10 -7.40
CA LEU A 306 -6.26 8.38 -6.77
C LEU A 306 -5.25 7.34 -7.22
N THR A 307 -3.98 7.67 -7.12
CA THR A 307 -2.87 6.72 -7.31
C THR A 307 -2.89 5.63 -6.26
N LEU A 308 -2.48 4.40 -6.60
CA LEU A 308 -2.44 3.26 -5.67
C LEU A 308 -1.75 3.54 -4.34
N GLY A 309 -0.66 4.30 -4.37
CA GLY A 309 0.08 4.67 -3.17
C GLY A 309 -0.72 5.49 -2.15
N LYS A 310 -1.88 6.06 -2.52
CA LYS A 310 -2.76 6.82 -1.63
C LYS A 310 -3.74 5.99 -0.82
N TYR A 311 -3.92 4.72 -1.19
CA TYR A 311 -4.84 3.84 -0.49
C TYR A 311 -4.19 3.32 0.79
N ASP A 312 -4.98 3.30 1.87
CA ASP A 312 -4.51 2.79 3.16
C ASP A 312 -4.70 1.28 3.21
N MET A 313 -3.61 0.52 3.39
CA MET A 313 -3.66 -0.95 3.44
C MET A 313 -4.40 -1.48 4.67
N GLY A 314 -4.55 -0.68 5.74
CA GLY A 314 -5.45 -1.00 6.86
C GLY A 314 -6.92 -0.72 6.55
N ARG A 315 -7.29 -0.61 5.27
CA ARG A 315 -8.67 -0.42 4.80
C ARG A 315 -8.87 -1.16 3.49
N TYR A 316 -8.00 -0.93 2.52
CA TYR A 316 -8.08 -1.50 1.19
C TYR A 316 -7.11 -2.65 1.06
N HIS A 317 -7.65 -3.81 0.74
CA HIS A 317 -6.96 -5.08 0.77
C HIS A 317 -6.87 -5.77 -0.58
N TYR A 318 -7.82 -5.47 -1.47
CA TYR A 318 -7.92 -6.05 -2.80
C TYR A 318 -7.82 -4.94 -3.83
N PHE A 319 -6.86 -5.08 -4.73
CA PHE A 319 -6.61 -4.17 -5.83
C PHE A 319 -6.63 -4.94 -7.14
N ALA A 320 -6.94 -4.26 -8.23
CA ALA A 320 -6.80 -4.82 -9.56
C ALA A 320 -6.03 -3.88 -10.48
N LEU A 321 -5.21 -4.49 -11.33
CA LEU A 321 -4.38 -3.86 -12.33
C LEU A 321 -4.71 -4.50 -13.67
N VAL A 322 -5.34 -3.71 -14.55
CA VAL A 322 -5.82 -4.18 -15.85
C VAL A 322 -5.14 -3.38 -16.95
N LEU A 323 -4.35 -4.04 -17.79
CA LEU A 323 -3.74 -3.41 -18.95
C LEU A 323 -4.73 -3.44 -20.12
N GLN A 324 -5.19 -2.27 -20.54
CA GLN A 324 -6.22 -2.16 -21.58
C GLN A 324 -6.02 -0.94 -22.47
N THR A 325 -6.57 -1.01 -23.69
CA THR A 325 -6.69 0.12 -24.61
C THR A 325 -8.05 0.77 -24.44
N THR A 326 -8.08 2.09 -24.32
CA THR A 326 -9.34 2.85 -24.22
C THR A 326 -9.24 4.18 -24.96
N SER A 327 -10.37 4.61 -25.52
CA SER A 327 -10.52 5.94 -26.12
C SER A 327 -10.58 7.07 -25.08
N GLU A 328 -10.67 6.74 -23.80
CA GLU A 328 -10.87 7.70 -22.72
C GLU A 328 -9.56 8.37 -22.28
N LYS A 329 -9.56 9.70 -22.27
CA LYS A 329 -8.62 10.48 -21.46
C LYS A 329 -9.05 10.35 -20.01
N GLN A 330 -8.09 10.30 -19.10
CA GLN A 330 -8.37 10.19 -17.68
C GLN A 330 -9.38 11.24 -17.17
N ALA A 331 -10.49 10.72 -16.64
CA ALA A 331 -11.20 11.16 -15.44
C ALA A 331 -12.11 12.41 -15.44
N ASP A 332 -12.73 12.85 -16.54
CA ASP A 332 -13.74 13.93 -16.47
C ASP A 332 -15.12 13.58 -17.06
N ASP A 333 -15.29 12.37 -17.59
CA ASP A 333 -16.37 12.03 -18.52
C ASP A 333 -17.55 11.28 -17.87
N GLY A 334 -17.42 10.86 -16.61
CA GLY A 334 -18.48 10.14 -15.89
C GLY A 334 -18.83 8.76 -16.48
N VAL A 335 -17.95 8.18 -17.30
CA VAL A 335 -18.11 6.83 -17.85
C VAL A 335 -17.51 5.81 -16.88
N GLU A 336 -18.26 4.74 -16.63
CA GLU A 336 -17.89 3.66 -15.72
C GLU A 336 -16.87 2.75 -16.42
N MET A 337 -15.58 2.88 -16.08
CA MET A 337 -14.61 1.83 -16.38
C MET A 337 -14.99 0.59 -15.58
N VAL A 338 -15.58 -0.39 -16.27
CA VAL A 338 -15.99 -1.65 -15.66
C VAL A 338 -14.78 -2.56 -15.58
N MET A 339 -14.38 -2.90 -14.36
CA MET A 339 -13.38 -3.95 -14.17
C MET A 339 -13.95 -5.27 -14.72
N PRO A 340 -13.21 -6.00 -15.57
CA PRO A 340 -13.58 -7.37 -15.88
C PRO A 340 -13.71 -8.16 -14.58
N THR A 341 -14.75 -8.99 -14.47
CA THR A 341 -15.00 -9.77 -13.24
C THR A 341 -13.80 -10.66 -12.96
N PRO A 342 -13.07 -10.47 -11.84
CA PRO A 342 -11.96 -11.34 -11.51
C PRO A 342 -12.49 -12.74 -11.21
N SER A 343 -11.62 -13.74 -11.34
CA SER A 343 -11.87 -15.03 -10.69
C SER A 343 -12.05 -14.80 -9.17
N THR A 344 -12.72 -15.75 -8.51
CA THR A 344 -13.07 -15.70 -7.08
C THR A 344 -12.03 -14.96 -6.26
N ILE A 345 -12.43 -13.84 -5.63
CA ILE A 345 -11.52 -13.04 -4.79
C ILE A 345 -11.03 -13.95 -3.65
N PRO A 346 -9.70 -14.05 -3.41
CA PRO A 346 -9.16 -14.89 -2.36
C PRO A 346 -9.76 -14.58 -0.99
N GLU A 347 -10.16 -15.61 -0.25
CA GLU A 347 -10.51 -15.49 1.16
C GLU A 347 -9.22 -15.40 2.00
N GLY A 348 -9.21 -14.57 3.05
CA GLY A 348 -8.17 -14.64 4.08
C GLY A 348 -7.46 -13.32 4.39
N LEU A 349 -8.24 -12.31 4.78
CA LEU A 349 -7.76 -11.18 5.58
C LEU A 349 -8.66 -10.97 6.78
#